data_AF-C3R1A1-F1
#
_entry.id   AF-C3R1A1-F1
#
_cell.length_a   1.000
_cell.length_b   1.000
_cell.length_c   1.000
_cell.angle_alpha   90.00
_cell.angle_beta   90.00
_cell.angle_gamma   90.00
#
_symmetry.space_group_name_H-M   'P 1'
#
loop_
_entity.id
_entity.type
_entity.pdbx_description
1 polymer ?
#
loop_
_entity_poly.entity_id
_entity_poly.type
_entity_poly.pdbx_seq_one_letter_code
_entity_poly.pdbx_strand_id
1 'polypeptide(L)' 'MIPKSQIYIGAWIVENDPEEQAPIPYKGKVIAIKETGKGEMDYFVSIRLDDESMKQKRISLCCPDKIMVCFP' A
#
# COMPACT_ATOMS: atom_id res chain seq x y z
N MET A 1 -2.42 -7.42 7.30
CA MET A 1 -2.36 -6.40 8.37
C MET A 1 -0.97 -6.41 8.97
N ILE A 2 -0.21 -5.33 8.77
CA ILE A 2 1.12 -5.10 9.35
C ILE A 2 0.91 -4.15 10.54
N PRO A 3 1.55 -4.33 11.71
CA PRO A 3 1.44 -3.38 12.82
C PRO A 3 2.34 -2.16 12.61
N LYS A 4 1.95 -1.02 13.20
CA LYS A 4 2.71 0.24 13.11
C LYS A 4 4.19 0.08 13.48
N SER A 5 4.49 -0.76 14.47
CA SER A 5 5.86 -1.02 14.97
C SER A 5 6.76 -1.75 13.95
N GLN A 6 6.18 -2.41 12.96
CA GLN A 6 6.93 -3.19 11.95
C GLN A 6 7.02 -2.46 10.60
N ILE A 7 6.33 -1.33 10.43
CA ILE A 7 6.37 -0.54 9.20
C ILE A 7 7.24 0.69 9.38
N TYR A 8 8.00 1.03 8.34
CA TYR A 8 8.88 2.19 8.33
C TYR A 8 8.92 2.81 6.94
N ILE A 9 9.20 4.11 6.88
CA ILE A 9 9.35 4.83 5.61
C ILE A 9 10.52 4.21 4.84
N GLY A 10 10.26 3.84 3.59
CA GLY A 10 11.21 3.17 2.72
C GLY A 10 11.12 1.64 2.71
N ALA A 11 10.29 1.04 3.56
CA ALA A 11 10.01 -0.39 3.51
C ALA A 11 9.33 -0.77 2.18
N TRP A 12 9.64 -1.96 1.68
CA TRP A 12 8.91 -2.57 0.56
C TRP A 12 7.75 -3.39 1.10
N ILE A 13 6.57 -3.18 0.52
CA ILE A 13 5.35 -3.88 0.87
C ILE A 13 4.82 -4.56 -0.39
N VAL A 14 4.32 -5.77 -0.16
CA VAL A 14 3.70 -6.61 -1.17
C VAL A 14 2.35 -7.01 -0.59
N GLU A 15 1.28 -6.53 -1.19
CA GLU A 15 -0.09 -6.85 -0.76
C GLU A 15 -0.89 -7.39 -1.94
N ASN A 16 -1.79 -8.32 -1.63
CA ASN A 16 -2.73 -8.83 -2.60
C ASN A 16 -3.93 -7.89 -2.65
N ASP A 17 -4.39 -7.55 -3.85
CA ASP A 17 -5.64 -6.83 -4.02
C ASP A 17 -6.81 -7.77 -3.65
N PRO A 18 -7.63 -7.45 -2.63
CA PRO A 18 -8.71 -8.33 -2.17
C PRO A 18 -9.88 -8.40 -3.16
N GLU A 19 -9.94 -7.53 -4.18
CA GLU A 19 -11.00 -7.52 -5.19
C GLU A 19 -10.65 -8.36 -6.42
N GLU A 20 -9.40 -8.77 -6.60
CA GLU A 20 -8.94 -9.61 -7.70
C GLU A 20 -9.07 -11.10 -7.37
N GLN A 21 -9.82 -11.85 -8.21
CA GLN A 21 -9.99 -13.30 -8.06
C GLN A 21 -8.68 -14.08 -8.29
N ALA A 22 -7.74 -13.51 -9.06
CA ALA A 22 -6.38 -14.00 -9.19
C ALA A 22 -5.46 -13.01 -8.47
N PRO A 23 -4.83 -13.38 -7.34
CA PRO A 23 -4.07 -12.44 -6.53
C PRO A 23 -2.78 -12.08 -7.27
N ILE A 24 -2.84 -11.07 -8.13
CA ILE A 24 -1.62 -10.43 -8.65
C ILE A 24 -1.21 -9.46 -7.56
N PRO A 25 -0.19 -9.77 -6.74
CA PRO A 25 0.22 -8.87 -5.69
C PRO A 25 0.69 -7.55 -6.31
N TYR A 26 0.33 -6.45 -5.68
CA TYR A 26 0.97 -5.18 -5.95
C TYR A 26 2.11 -4.96 -4.98
N LYS A 27 3.15 -4.33 -5.50
CA LYS A 27 4.37 -4.00 -4.78
C LYS A 27 4.57 -2.50 -4.78
N GLY A 28 5.00 -2.00 -3.64
CA GLY A 28 5.32 -0.58 -3.52
C GLY A 28 6.22 -0.30 -2.34
N LYS A 29 6.69 0.95 -2.29
CA LYS A 29 7.57 1.45 -1.24
C LYS A 29 6.80 2.43 -0.35
N VAL A 30 6.88 2.26 0.96
CA VAL A 30 6.31 3.21 1.92
C VAL A 30 6.99 4.56 1.74
N ILE A 31 6.22 5.59 1.43
CA ILE A 31 6.71 6.97 1.33
C ILE A 31 6.26 7.84 2.49
N ALA A 32 5.13 7.50 3.13
CA ALA A 32 4.66 8.20 4.31
C ALA A 32 3.86 7.25 5.21
N ILE A 33 3.90 7.53 6.51
CA ILE A 33 3.09 6.87 7.53
C ILE A 33 2.42 7.99 8.32
N LYS A 34 1.10 8.01 8.36
CA LYS A 34 0.32 9.05 9.06
C LYS A 34 -0.52 8.40 10.13
N GLU A 35 -0.23 8.71 11.38
CA GLU A 35 -1.00 8.20 12.51
C GLU A 35 -2.37 8.89 12.60
N THR A 36 -3.41 8.10 12.86
CA THR A 36 -4.79 8.59 13.03
C THR A 36 -5.31 8.43 14.45
N GLY A 37 -4.66 7.61 15.27
CA GLY A 37 -5.11 7.28 16.62
C GLY A 37 -3.99 6.68 17.48
N LYS A 38 -4.39 6.09 18.62
CA LYS A 38 -3.48 5.51 19.61
C LYS A 38 -3.35 3.98 19.48
N GLY A 39 -4.21 3.34 18.69
CA GLY A 39 -4.12 1.91 18.41
C GLY A 39 -2.93 1.59 17.51
N GLU A 40 -2.37 0.39 17.65
CA GLU A 40 -1.25 -0.06 16.82
C GLU A 40 -1.60 -0.21 15.32
N MET A 41 -2.89 -0.16 14.99
CA MET A 41 -3.44 -0.20 13.62
C MET A 41 -4.05 1.14 13.18
N ASP A 42 -4.08 2.15 14.06
CA ASP A 42 -4.66 3.47 13.74
C ASP A 42 -3.65 4.33 12.98
N TYR A 43 -3.33 3.92 11.76
CA TYR A 43 -2.45 4.69 10.88
C TYR A 43 -2.79 4.46 9.40
N PHE A 44 -2.47 5.44 8.58
CA PHE A 44 -2.47 5.33 7.13
C PHE A 44 -1.05 5.17 6.62
N VAL A 45 -0.90 4.38 5.57
CA VAL A 45 0.36 4.23 4.85
C VAL A 45 0.16 4.74 3.44
N SER A 46 0.99 5.70 3.03
CA SER A 46 1.11 6.05 1.62
C SER A 46 2.23 5.22 1.01
N ILE A 47 1.87 4.44 -0.01
CA ILE A 47 2.74 3.53 -0.72
C ILE A 47 2.91 4.06 -2.13
N ARG A 48 4.15 4.20 -2.57
CA ARG A 48 4.46 4.45 -3.97
C ARG A 48 4.59 3.11 -4.69
N LEU A 49 3.64 2.83 -5.57
CA LEU A 49 3.60 1.62 -6.38
C LEU A 49 4.77 1.59 -7.36
N ASP A 50 5.27 0.38 -7.63
CA ASP A 50 6.28 0.15 -8.63
C ASP A 50 5.68 0.11 -10.05
N ASP A 51 6.53 0.21 -11.08
CA ASP A 51 6.07 0.25 -12.46
C ASP A 51 5.44 -1.08 -12.93
N GLU A 52 5.80 -2.23 -12.33
CA GLU A 52 5.13 -3.50 -12.64
C GLU A 52 3.70 -3.53 -12.12
N SER A 53 3.48 -3.03 -10.89
CA SER A 53 2.13 -2.88 -10.35
C SER A 53 1.29 -1.89 -11.15
N MET A 54 1.89 -0.82 -11.67
CA MET A 54 1.22 0.14 -12.55
C MET A 54 0.84 -0.43 -13.92
N LYS A 55 1.42 -1.56 -14.37
CA LYS A 55 0.95 -2.24 -15.59
C LYS A 55 -0.44 -2.86 -15.40
N GLN A 56 -0.86 -3.08 -14.16
CA GLN A 56 -2.19 -3.56 -13.86
C GLN A 56 -3.19 -2.42 -14.11
N LYS A 57 -4.08 -2.60 -15.09
CA LYS A 57 -5.03 -1.56 -15.50
C LYS A 57 -5.89 -1.06 -14.33
N ARG A 58 -6.30 -1.95 -13.42
CA ARG A 58 -7.09 -1.58 -12.23
C ARG A 58 -6.31 -0.66 -11.29
N ILE A 59 -5.08 -1.01 -10.96
CA ILE A 59 -4.22 -0.20 -10.09
C ILE A 59 -3.94 1.16 -10.72
N SER A 60 -3.64 1.18 -12.01
CA SER A 60 -3.44 2.44 -12.74
C SER A 60 -4.70 3.31 -12.80
N LEU A 61 -5.89 2.71 -12.80
CA LEU A 61 -7.18 3.43 -12.77
C LEU A 61 -7.52 3.92 -11.37
N CYS A 62 -7.23 3.13 -10.33
CA CYS A 62 -7.50 3.46 -8.93
C CYS A 62 -6.51 4.51 -8.39
N CYS A 63 -5.24 4.42 -8.78
CA CYS A 63 -4.15 5.25 -8.28
C CYS A 63 -3.32 5.84 -9.44
N PRO A 64 -3.85 6.82 -10.20
CA PRO A 64 -3.15 7.40 -11.35
C PRO A 64 -1.83 8.08 -10.97
N ASP A 65 -1.71 8.59 -9.74
CA ASP A 65 -0.49 9.22 -9.21
C ASP A 65 0.59 8.22 -8.74
N LYS A 66 0.37 6.92 -8.94
CA LYS A 66 1.20 5.82 -8.39
C LYS A 66 1.28 5.81 -6.86
N ILE A 67 0.43 6.57 -6.18
CA ILE A 67 0.36 6.63 -4.72
C ILE A 67 -0.92 5.94 -4.29
N MET A 68 -0.78 4.85 -3.55
CA MET A 68 -1.88 4.15 -2.91
C MET A 68 -1.86 4.44 -1.42
N VAL A 69 -3.03 4.70 -0.83
CA VAL A 69 -3.16 4.90 0.61
C VAL A 69 -3.91 3.72 1.19
N CYS A 70 -3.21 2.90 1.97
CA CYS A 70 -3.80 1.74 2.62
C CYS A 70 -4.05 2.04 4.10
N PHE A 71 -5.18 1.52 4.60
CA PHE A 71 -5.45 1.38 6.03
C PHE A 71 -5.16 -0.10 6.41
N PRO A 72 -4.36 -0.36 7.45
CA PRO A 72 -3.97 -1.71 7.87
C PRO A 72 -5.13 -2.62 8.25
#